data_AF-A0A2V7WJY0-F1
#
_entry.id   AF-A0A2V7WJY0-F1
#
_cell.length_a   1.000
_cell.length_b   1.000
_cell.length_c   1.000
_cell.angle_alpha   90.00
_cell.angle_beta   90.00
_cell.angle_gamma   90.00
#
_symmetry.space_group_name_H-M   'P 1'
#
loop_
_entity.id
_entity.type
_entity.pdbx_description
1 polymer ?
#
loop_
_entity_poly.entity_id
_entity_poly.type
_entity_poly.pdbx_seq_one_letter_code
_entity_poly.pdbx_strand_id
1 'polypeptide(L)'
;MAVIFKVLLSKGAQGEILVNGNYVSGNNPVLVERVILEELDSQGSTIGAWIERMSMSIDPTPGGYLLYSKPPSGSNVKGARATACYIEIDKAAKSAILNL
;
A
#
# COMPACT_ATOMS: atom_id res chain seq x y z
N MET A 1 9.34 19.26 -4.23
CA MET A 1 9.21 18.15 -5.21
C MET A 1 7.96 17.38 -4.85
N ALA A 2 7.14 16.98 -5.83
CA ALA A 2 5.99 16.11 -5.59
C ALA A 2 6.46 14.76 -5.05
N VAL A 3 5.69 14.15 -4.14
CA VAL A 3 6.03 12.82 -3.63
C VAL A 3 5.72 11.78 -4.70
N ILE A 4 6.68 10.89 -4.98
CA ILE A 4 6.46 9.77 -5.90
C ILE A 4 6.35 8.49 -5.06
N PHE A 5 5.12 8.05 -4.84
CA PHE A 5 4.80 6.77 -4.19
C PHE A 5 4.17 5.80 -5.18
N LYS A 6 4.66 4.57 -5.22
CA LYS A 6 4.18 3.51 -6.13
C LYS A 6 3.66 2.31 -5.34
N VAL A 7 2.76 1.56 -5.96
CA VAL A 7 2.30 0.27 -5.44
C VAL A 7 2.82 -0.82 -6.35
N LEU A 8 3.38 -1.86 -5.73
CA LEU A 8 3.96 -3.02 -6.40
C LEU A 8 3.33 -4.28 -5.84
N LEU A 9 3.15 -5.28 -6.71
CA LEU A 9 2.70 -6.61 -6.33
C LEU A 9 3.84 -7.59 -6.43
N SER A 10 3.95 -8.49 -5.47
CA SER A 10 4.83 -9.64 -5.53
C SER A 10 4.16 -10.87 -4.94
N LYS A 11 4.72 -12.04 -5.23
CA LYS A 11 4.27 -13.31 -4.67
C LYS A 11 5.14 -13.65 -3.47
N GLY A 12 4.51 -13.93 -2.32
CA GLY A 12 5.19 -14.38 -1.13
C GLY A 12 5.60 -15.85 -1.21
N ALA A 13 6.39 -16.29 -0.24
CA ALA A 13 6.97 -17.64 -0.24
C ALA A 13 5.90 -18.75 -0.09
N GLN A 14 4.75 -18.43 0.51
CA GLN A 14 3.64 -19.36 0.73
C GLN A 14 2.57 -19.24 -0.37
N GLY A 15 2.81 -18.40 -1.39
CA GLY A 15 1.90 -18.17 -2.51
C GLY A 15 0.87 -17.07 -2.27
N GLU A 16 0.98 -16.35 -1.16
CA GLU A 16 0.22 -15.16 -0.85
C GLU A 16 0.54 -13.99 -1.79
N ILE A 17 -0.43 -13.10 -1.96
CA ILE A 17 -0.28 -11.86 -2.72
C ILE A 17 0.24 -10.80 -1.75
N LEU A 18 1.40 -10.23 -2.05
CA LEU A 18 2.02 -9.17 -1.28
C LEU A 18 1.79 -7.83 -1.99
N VAL A 19 1.18 -6.87 -1.30
CA VAL A 19 1.04 -5.49 -1.75
C VAL A 19 2.09 -4.64 -1.04
N ASN A 20 3.00 -4.07 -1.82
CA ASN A 20 4.10 -3.28 -1.31
C ASN A 20 3.96 -1.82 -1.78
N GLY A 21 4.07 -0.90 -0.85
CA GLY A 21 4.32 0.50 -1.13
C GLY A 21 5.79 0.69 -1.45
N ASN A 22 6.12 1.54 -2.42
CA ASN A 22 7.48 1.89 -2.74
C ASN A 22 7.61 3.40 -2.79
N TYR A 23 8.30 3.95 -1.80
CA TYR A 23 8.65 5.37 -1.79
C TYR A 23 9.79 5.58 -2.80
N VAL A 24 9.56 6.39 -3.83
CA VAL A 24 10.53 6.60 -4.92
C VAL A 24 11.30 7.90 -4.72
N SER A 25 10.60 9.00 -4.41
CA SER A 25 11.23 10.31 -4.19
C SER A 25 10.31 11.30 -3.47
N GLY A 26 10.90 12.38 -2.93
CA GLY A 26 10.22 13.42 -2.15
C GLY A 26 10.81 13.53 -0.74
N ASN A 27 10.44 14.56 0.01
CA ASN A 27 10.99 14.81 1.36
C ASN A 27 9.94 14.69 2.49
N ASN A 28 8.71 14.33 2.15
CA ASN A 28 7.58 14.31 3.07
C ASN A 28 7.10 12.86 3.27
N PRO A 29 6.70 12.48 4.50
CA PRO A 29 6.06 11.20 4.73
C PRO A 29 4.75 11.06 3.94
N VAL A 30 4.39 9.81 3.66
CA VAL A 30 3.11 9.44 3.04
C VAL A 30 2.26 8.68 4.05
N LEU A 31 1.02 9.11 4.26
CA LEU A 31 0.04 8.32 4.99
C LEU A 31 -0.74 7.46 4.01
N VAL A 32 -0.60 6.14 4.11
CA VAL A 32 -1.44 5.20 3.36
C VAL A 32 -2.74 5.01 4.16
N GLU A 33 -3.87 5.39 3.58
CA GLU A 33 -5.18 5.31 4.22
C GLU A 33 -5.89 3.98 3.98
N ARG A 34 -5.74 3.42 2.77
CA ARG A 34 -6.32 2.13 2.40
C ARG A 34 -5.64 1.53 1.18
N VAL A 35 -5.73 0.22 1.09
CA VAL A 35 -5.37 -0.55 -0.10
C VAL A 35 -6.62 -1.23 -0.64
N ILE A 36 -6.84 -1.12 -1.95
CA ILE A 36 -7.83 -1.87 -2.70
C ILE A 36 -7.07 -2.97 -3.44
N LEU A 37 -7.41 -4.23 -3.17
CA LEU A 37 -6.85 -5.39 -3.84
C LEU A 37 -7.95 -6.07 -4.68
N GLU A 38 -7.72 -6.14 -5.98
CA GLU A 38 -8.55 -6.88 -6.93
C GLU A 38 -7.86 -8.20 -7.29
N GLU A 39 -8.60 -9.30 -7.26
CA GLU A 39 -8.17 -10.58 -7.80
C GLU A 39 -8.68 -10.74 -9.23
N LEU A 40 -7.83 -11.29 -10.09
CA LEU A 40 -8.10 -11.41 -11.52
C LEU A 40 -8.14 -12.87 -11.95
N ASP A 41 -8.99 -13.20 -12.92
CA ASP A 41 -8.96 -14.48 -13.61
C ASP A 41 -7.84 -14.56 -14.67
N SER A 42 -7.79 -15.65 -15.44
CA SER A 42 -6.79 -15.84 -16.51
C SER A 42 -6.94 -14.88 -17.68
N GLN A 43 -8.10 -14.23 -17.83
CA GLN A 43 -8.38 -13.25 -18.88
C GLN A 43 -8.11 -11.81 -18.41
N GLY A 44 -7.76 -11.63 -17.13
CA GLY A 44 -7.51 -10.32 -16.52
C GLY A 44 -8.78 -9.62 -16.01
N SER A 45 -9.91 -10.33 -15.93
CA SER A 45 -11.17 -9.79 -15.40
C SER A 45 -11.17 -9.84 -13.87
N THR A 46 -11.67 -8.78 -13.22
CA THR A 46 -11.84 -8.75 -11.77
C THR A 46 -12.90 -9.75 -11.33
N ILE A 47 -12.51 -10.70 -10.49
CA ILE A 47 -13.39 -11.74 -9.92
C ILE A 47 -13.64 -11.57 -8.42
N GLY A 48 -12.92 -10.66 -7.77
CA GLY A 48 -13.11 -10.29 -6.37
C GLY A 48 -12.34 -9.03 -6.02
N ALA A 49 -12.82 -8.27 -5.04
CA ALA A 49 -12.16 -7.07 -4.55
C ALA A 49 -12.26 -6.96 -3.03
N TRP A 50 -11.19 -6.49 -2.40
CA TRP A 50 -11.08 -6.27 -0.97
C TRP A 50 -10.51 -4.88 -0.70
N ILE A 51 -11.03 -4.23 0.32
CA ILE A 51 -10.56 -2.92 0.77
C ILE A 51 -10.07 -3.10 2.20
N GLU A 52 -8.80 -2.87 2.43
CA GLU A 52 -8.21 -2.91 3.76
C GLU A 52 -7.81 -1.49 4.17
N ARG A 53 -8.29 -1.04 5.32
CA ARG A 53 -7.92 0.26 5.88
C ARG A 53 -6.49 0.17 6.42
N MET A 54 -5.67 1.12 6.00
CA MET A 54 -4.30 1.28 6.48
C MET A 54 -4.24 2.46 7.46
N SER A 55 -3.32 2.39 8.41
CA SER A 55 -2.96 3.53 9.27
C SER A 55 -1.44 3.53 9.41
N MET A 56 -0.77 3.50 8.26
CA MET A 56 0.68 3.40 8.14
C MET A 56 1.23 4.70 7.56
N SER A 57 2.14 5.34 8.31
CA SER A 57 2.98 6.43 7.83
C SER A 57 4.27 5.84 7.29
N ILE A 58 4.65 6.23 6.07
CA ILE A 58 5.89 5.80 5.42
C ILE A 58 6.80 7.01 5.31
N ASP A 59 7.94 6.93 5.98
CA ASP A 59 8.98 7.95 5.92
C ASP A 59 9.62 8.01 4.53
N PRO A 60 10.23 9.16 4.16
CA PRO A 60 10.79 9.40 2.84
C PRO A 60 12.12 8.66 2.60
N THR A 61 12.15 7.36 2.85
CA THR A 61 13.29 6.48 2.59
C THR A 61 12.94 5.58 1.41
N PRO A 62 13.78 5.52 0.36
CA PRO A 62 13.56 4.59 -0.73
C PRO A 62 13.56 3.13 -0.24
N GLY A 63 12.51 2.39 -0.55
CA GLY A 63 12.35 1.03 -0.09
C GLY A 63 10.96 0.44 -0.33
N GLY A 64 10.89 -0.88 -0.37
CA GLY A 64 9.64 -1.63 -0.41
C GLY A 64 9.07 -1.81 1.01
N TYR A 65 7.88 -1.27 1.25
CA TYR A 65 7.13 -1.36 2.49
C TYR A 65 5.94 -2.29 2.30
N LEU A 66 5.89 -3.40 3.03
CA LEU A 66 4.72 -4.29 2.97
C LEU A 66 3.52 -3.56 3.58
N LEU A 67 2.47 -3.36 2.78
CA LEU A 67 1.22 -2.72 3.21
C LEU A 67 0.17 -3.75 3.60
N TYR A 68 0.02 -4.78 2.77
CA TYR A 68 -1.03 -5.77 2.91
C TYR A 68 -0.58 -7.11 2.32
N SER A 69 -1.01 -8.19 2.94
CA SER A 69 -0.78 -9.55 2.45
C SER A 69 -2.04 -10.37 2.63
N LYS A 70 -2.40 -11.14 1.61
CA LYS A 70 -3.44 -12.17 1.77
C LYS A 70 -3.20 -13.37 0.85
N PRO A 71 -3.64 -14.57 1.23
CA PRO A 71 -3.74 -15.67 0.29
C PRO A 71 -4.79 -15.36 -0.80
N PRO A 72 -4.64 -15.92 -2.01
CA PRO A 72 -5.71 -15.91 -3.01
C PRO A 72 -7.00 -16.50 -2.43
N SER A 73 -8.15 -15.92 -2.73
CA SER A 73 -9.42 -16.41 -2.16
C SER A 73 -9.88 -17.76 -2.73
N GLY A 74 -9.29 -18.21 -3.84
CA GLY A 74 -9.67 -19.45 -4.51
C GLY A 74 -8.73 -19.85 -5.64
N SER A 75 -8.93 -21.06 -6.17
CA SER A 75 -8.11 -21.64 -7.23
C SER A 75 -8.29 -20.98 -8.61
N ASN A 76 -9.37 -20.22 -8.80
CA ASN A 76 -9.68 -19.45 -10.00
C ASN A 76 -8.89 -18.13 -10.08
N VAL A 77 -8.22 -17.69 -9.02
CA VAL A 77 -7.38 -16.48 -9.01
C VAL A 77 -6.09 -16.75 -9.78
N LYS A 78 -5.83 -15.97 -10.83
CA LYS A 78 -4.65 -16.08 -11.71
C LYS A 78 -3.79 -14.82 -11.73
N GLY A 79 -4.32 -13.71 -11.22
CA GLY A 79 -3.60 -12.47 -11.09
C GLY A 79 -4.18 -11.59 -9.98
N ALA A 80 -3.55 -10.44 -9.78
CA ALA A 80 -4.04 -9.42 -8.86
C ALA A 80 -3.68 -8.02 -9.37
N ARG A 81 -4.44 -7.02 -8.92
CA ARG A 81 -4.16 -5.59 -9.09
C ARG A 81 -4.36 -4.90 -7.75
N ALA A 82 -3.49 -3.98 -7.39
CA ALA A 82 -3.62 -3.22 -6.16
C ALA A 82 -3.54 -1.72 -6.40
N THR A 83 -4.36 -0.98 -5.66
CA THR A 83 -4.37 0.49 -5.63
C THR A 83 -4.27 0.94 -4.18
N ALA A 84 -3.27 1.76 -3.86
CA ALA A 84 -3.18 2.42 -2.56
C ALA A 84 -3.75 3.84 -2.66
N CYS A 85 -4.66 4.18 -1.76
CA CYS A 85 -5.09 5.55 -1.55
C CYS A 85 -4.23 6.15 -0.44
N TYR A 86 -3.55 7.25 -0.73
CA TYR A 86 -2.61 7.88 0.19
C TYR A 86 -2.70 9.40 0.16
N ILE A 87 -2.24 10.02 1.24
CA ILE A 87 -2.16 11.48 1.40
C ILE A 87 -0.71 11.86 1.71
N GLU A 88 -0.24 12.91 1.06
CA GLU A 88 1.04 13.54 1.37
C GLU A 88 0.92 14.35 2.67
N ILE A 89 1.83 14.14 3.62
CA ILE A 89 1.86 14.95 4.84
C ILE A 89 2.84 16.11 4.63
N ASP A 90 2.31 17.29 4.31
CA ASP A 90 3.10 18.52 4.12
C ASP A 90 3.19 19.39 5.40
N LYS A 91 2.34 19.11 6.41
CA LYS A 91 2.23 19.87 7.67
C LYS A 91 2.04 18.93 8.85
N ALA A 92 2.69 19.26 9.97
CA ALA A 92 2.56 18.54 11.23
C ALA A 92 1.97 19.46 12.32
N ALA A 93 1.05 18.94 13.11
CA ALA A 93 0.59 19.58 14.34
C ALA A 93 1.45 19.09 15.51
N LYS A 94 1.97 20.01 16.32
CA LYS A 94 2.67 19.70 17.57
C LYS A 94 1.79 20.11 18.74
N SER A 95 1.81 19.32 19.82
CA SER A 95 1.24 19.77 21.09
C SER A 95 1.98 21.02 21.59
N ALA A 96 1.35 21.78 22.49
CA ALA A 96 2.09 22.76 23.27
C ALA A 96 3.24 22.08 24.04
N ILE A 97 4.29 22.84 24.35
CA ILE A 97 5.38 22.37 25.20
C ILE A 97 4.82 22.16 26.61
N LEU A 98 4.92 20.93 27.12
CA LEU A 98 4.67 20.65 28.53
C LEU A 98 5.92 21.05 29.32
N ASN A 99 5.80 22.11 30.14
CA ASN A 99 6.80 22.38 31.17
C ASN A 99 6.48 21.50 32.37
N LEU A 100 7.44 20.67 32.78
CA LEU A 100 7.36 19.85 34.00
C LEU A 100 7.85 20.66 35.20
#